data_AF-A0A6L6Q9I6-F1
#
_entry.id   AF-A0A6L6Q9I6-F1
#
_cell.length_a   1.000
_cell.length_b   1.000
_cell.length_c   1.000
_cell.angle_alpha   90.00
_cell.angle_beta   90.00
_cell.angle_gamma   90.00
#
_symmetry.space_group_name_H-M   'P 1'
#
loop_
_entity.id
_entity.type
_entity.pdbx_description
1 polymer ?
#
loop_
_entity_poly.entity_id
_entity_poly.type
_entity_poly.pdbx_seq_one_letter_code
_entity_poly.pdbx_strand_id
1 'polypeptide(L)'
;MKSLHRLPVLFIFASTAAFSGQVKTKDEAIVLAVEAIQKFHLTKLKDDCGSIAAVEKSSYFEIVVRERHTRLCGGTPDTGPRLFSVRVDKRDGRLTSDVYDGVNYRPVDHQPAQTK
;
A
#
# COMPACT_ATOMS: atom_id res chain seq x y z
N MET A 1 42.62 10.52 -40.91
CA MET A 1 41.51 11.41 -41.30
C MET A 1 40.65 10.64 -42.32
N LYS A 2 39.35 10.34 -42.20
CA LYS A 2 38.22 10.76 -41.38
C LYS A 2 37.29 9.53 -41.24
N SER A 3 37.04 9.08 -40.01
CA SER A 3 35.74 9.03 -39.34
C SER A 3 34.54 8.58 -40.19
N LEU A 4 34.07 7.35 -39.96
CA LEU A 4 32.72 6.92 -40.30
C LEU A 4 31.97 6.47 -39.03
N HIS A 5 31.39 7.50 -38.41
CA HIS A 5 30.25 7.57 -37.50
C HIS A 5 29.53 6.25 -37.14
N ARG A 6 29.64 5.87 -35.85
CA ARG A 6 28.73 4.91 -35.20
C ARG A 6 27.40 5.61 -34.87
N LEU A 7 26.29 5.08 -35.36
CA LEU A 7 24.93 5.51 -35.00
C LEU A 7 24.63 5.21 -33.52
N PRO A 8 23.93 6.10 -32.79
CA PRO A 8 23.62 5.90 -31.38
C PRO A 8 22.46 4.91 -31.20
N VAL A 9 22.63 3.94 -30.31
CA VAL A 9 21.54 3.07 -29.83
C VAL A 9 20.65 3.90 -28.92
N LEU A 10 19.43 4.20 -29.39
CA LEU A 10 18.41 4.89 -28.60
C LEU A 10 17.64 3.86 -27.76
N PHE A 11 18.04 3.69 -26.49
CA PHE A 11 17.26 2.92 -25.51
C PHE A 11 16.05 3.75 -25.07
N ILE A 12 14.86 3.41 -25.57
CA ILE A 12 13.59 3.98 -25.08
C ILE A 12 13.27 3.31 -23.75
N PHE A 13 13.54 4.00 -22.64
CA PHE A 13 12.93 3.68 -21.33
C PHE A 13 11.52 4.30 -21.32
N ALA A 14 10.51 3.49 -21.59
CA ALA A 14 9.09 3.81 -21.41
C ALA A 14 8.51 2.72 -20.49
N SER A 15 7.79 2.99 -19.41
CA SER A 15 7.37 4.21 -18.73
C SER A 15 7.16 3.79 -17.28
N THR A 16 7.52 4.61 -16.30
CA THR A 16 6.98 4.41 -14.96
C THR A 16 5.48 4.70 -15.05
N ALA A 17 4.66 3.68 -14.86
CA ALA A 17 3.23 3.88 -14.59
C ALA A 17 3.10 4.54 -13.22
N ALA A 18 3.34 5.86 -13.17
CA ALA A 18 2.86 6.68 -12.08
C ALA A 18 1.34 6.71 -12.25
N PHE A 19 0.61 6.04 -11.36
CA PHE A 19 -0.84 6.15 -11.26
C PHE A 19 -1.16 7.62 -10.95
N SER A 20 -1.34 8.43 -11.99
CA SER A 20 -1.68 9.86 -11.90
C SER A 20 -3.20 10.08 -11.74
N GLY A 21 -3.94 9.02 -11.45
CA GLY A 21 -5.37 9.08 -11.19
C GLY A 21 -5.61 9.57 -9.77
N GLN A 22 -6.22 10.74 -9.63
CA GLN A 22 -6.80 11.17 -8.36
C GLN A 22 -7.70 10.05 -7.81
N VAL A 23 -7.50 9.65 -6.56
CA VAL A 23 -8.31 8.64 -5.88
C VAL A 23 -9.58 9.32 -5.36
N LYS A 24 -10.74 8.91 -5.89
CA LYS A 24 -12.02 9.60 -5.67
C LYS A 24 -12.95 8.86 -4.75
N THR A 25 -12.77 7.54 -4.60
CA THR A 25 -13.70 6.70 -3.85
C THR A 25 -13.00 5.89 -2.77
N LYS A 26 -13.78 5.45 -1.77
CA LYS A 26 -13.30 4.53 -0.75
C LYS A 26 -12.87 3.18 -1.35
N ASP A 27 -13.58 2.71 -2.37
CA ASP A 27 -13.29 1.42 -3.00
C ASP A 27 -11.95 1.44 -3.74
N GLU A 28 -11.67 2.50 -4.50
CA GLU A 28 -10.35 2.70 -5.12
C GLU A 28 -9.24 2.74 -4.07
N ALA A 29 -9.46 3.42 -2.95
CA ALA A 29 -8.50 3.48 -1.85
C ALA A 29 -8.31 2.12 -1.15
N ILE A 30 -9.37 1.34 -0.98
CA ILE A 30 -9.29 -0.01 -0.41
C ILE A 30 -8.44 -0.90 -1.33
N VAL A 31 -8.66 -0.87 -2.64
CA VAL A 31 -7.88 -1.67 -3.61
C VAL A 31 -6.39 -1.32 -3.50
N LEU A 32 -6.04 -0.03 -3.57
CA LEU A 32 -4.64 0.41 -3.44
C LEU A 32 -3.99 -0.01 -2.11
N ALA A 33 -4.73 0.10 -1.01
CA ALA A 33 -4.23 -0.29 0.31
C ALA A 33 -4.04 -1.80 0.42
N VAL A 34 -4.97 -2.62 -0.08
CA VAL A 34 -4.88 -4.09 -0.05
C VAL A 34 -3.71 -4.56 -0.91
N GLU A 35 -3.57 -4.04 -2.12
CA GLU A 35 -2.43 -4.37 -3.00
C GLU A 35 -1.10 -4.06 -2.30
N ALA A 36 -0.99 -2.92 -1.63
CA ALA A 36 0.21 -2.55 -0.89
C ALA A 36 0.44 -3.43 0.34
N ILE A 37 -0.61 -3.76 1.11
CA ILE A 37 -0.50 -4.66 2.27
C ILE A 37 0.08 -6.01 1.85
N GLN A 38 -0.43 -6.57 0.75
CA GLN A 38 0.03 -7.85 0.21
C GLN A 38 1.46 -7.73 -0.35
N LYS A 39 1.71 -6.74 -1.20
CA LYS A 39 2.99 -6.53 -1.87
C LYS A 39 4.15 -6.27 -0.91
N PHE A 40 3.90 -5.56 0.20
CA PHE A 40 4.91 -5.20 1.20
C PHE A 40 4.83 -6.03 2.48
N HIS A 41 3.98 -7.07 2.50
CA HIS A 41 3.80 -7.97 3.64
C HIS A 41 3.59 -7.23 4.98
N LEU A 42 2.71 -6.23 4.99
CA LEU A 42 2.48 -5.38 6.17
C LEU A 42 1.81 -6.15 7.34
N THR A 43 1.35 -7.37 7.10
CA THR A 43 0.85 -8.29 8.13
C THR A 43 1.15 -9.74 7.76
N LYS A 44 1.16 -10.61 8.77
CA LYS A 44 1.21 -12.08 8.61
C LYS A 44 -0.17 -12.73 8.67
N LEU A 45 -1.22 -11.96 8.95
CA LEU A 45 -2.58 -12.50 8.92
C LEU A 45 -2.92 -12.96 7.51
N LYS A 46 -3.65 -14.07 7.44
CA LYS A 46 -4.31 -14.48 6.21
C LYS A 46 -5.43 -13.49 5.88
N ASP A 47 -5.72 -13.32 4.60
CA ASP A 47 -6.72 -12.35 4.11
C ASP A 47 -8.10 -12.58 4.72
N ASP A 48 -8.50 -13.83 4.95
CA ASP A 48 -9.76 -14.23 5.59
C ASP A 48 -9.83 -13.92 7.10
N CYS A 49 -8.67 -13.67 7.72
CA CYS A 49 -8.52 -13.23 9.10
C CYS A 49 -8.32 -11.72 9.25
N GLY A 50 -8.32 -10.98 8.14
CA GLY A 50 -8.35 -9.53 8.13
C GLY A 50 -9.78 -8.98 8.06
N SER A 51 -9.97 -7.78 8.59
CA SER A 51 -11.12 -6.94 8.26
C SER A 51 -10.66 -5.50 8.04
N ILE A 52 -11.34 -4.82 7.12
CA ILE A 52 -10.98 -3.47 6.69
C ILE A 52 -12.18 -2.56 6.88
N ALA A 53 -11.93 -1.33 7.37
CA ALA A 53 -12.89 -0.25 7.37
C ALA A 53 -12.28 0.99 6.69
N ALA A 54 -13.05 1.65 5.83
CA ALA A 54 -12.60 2.85 5.12
C ALA A 54 -13.29 4.12 5.67
N VAL A 55 -12.48 5.04 6.19
CA VAL A 55 -12.90 6.35 6.65
C VAL A 55 -12.44 7.39 5.65
N GLU A 56 -13.35 8.24 5.21
CA GLU A 56 -13.01 9.33 4.31
C GLU A 56 -12.62 10.58 5.09
N LYS A 57 -11.51 11.20 4.69
CA LYS A 57 -11.05 12.50 5.18
C LYS A 57 -10.95 13.48 4.01
N SER A 58 -10.69 14.75 4.31
CA SER A 58 -10.63 15.81 3.30
C SER A 58 -9.56 15.55 2.23
N SER A 59 -8.35 15.19 2.63
CA SER A 59 -7.20 15.01 1.73
C SER A 59 -6.78 13.54 1.51
N TYR A 60 -7.34 12.59 2.25
CA TYR A 60 -6.97 11.18 2.15
C TYR A 60 -8.13 10.26 2.52
N PHE A 61 -8.00 8.98 2.17
CA PHE A 61 -8.80 7.90 2.76
C PHE A 61 -7.96 7.17 3.79
N GLU A 62 -8.56 6.81 4.92
CA GLU A 62 -7.93 6.01 5.97
C GLU A 62 -8.53 4.62 5.99
N ILE A 63 -7.68 3.63 5.71
CA ILE A 63 -8.01 2.22 5.63
C ILE A 63 -7.54 1.57 6.92
N VAL A 64 -8.47 1.29 7.83
CA VAL A 64 -8.18 0.69 9.14
C VAL A 64 -8.19 -0.84 8.99
N VAL A 65 -7.06 -1.47 9.32
CA VAL A 65 -6.90 -2.92 9.26
C VAL A 65 -7.04 -3.49 10.68
N ARG A 66 -7.91 -4.48 10.83
CA ARG A 66 -8.18 -5.17 12.09
C ARG A 66 -8.07 -6.67 11.89
N GLU A 67 -7.71 -7.37 12.96
CA GLU A 67 -7.89 -8.81 13.00
C GLU A 67 -9.38 -9.13 13.10
N ARG A 68 -9.86 -10.09 12.32
CA ARG A 68 -11.19 -10.66 12.46
C ARG A 68 -11.10 -11.90 13.36
N HIS A 69 -11.55 -11.80 14.60
CA HIS A 69 -11.63 -12.96 15.47
C HIS A 69 -12.79 -13.88 15.05
N THR A 70 -12.43 -15.00 14.43
CA THR A 70 -13.31 -16.13 14.13
C THR A 70 -12.73 -17.37 14.78
N ARG A 71 -13.50 -18.48 14.79
CA ARG A 71 -12.96 -19.77 15.24
C ARG A 71 -11.69 -20.20 14.50
N LEU A 72 -11.53 -19.80 13.23
CA LEU A 72 -10.37 -20.13 12.40
C LEU A 72 -9.21 -19.15 12.58
N CYS A 73 -9.51 -17.91 12.95
CA CYS A 73 -8.56 -16.82 13.08
C CYS A 73 -8.13 -16.56 14.54
N GLY A 74 -8.70 -17.29 15.50
CA GLY A 74 -8.41 -17.18 16.93
C GLY A 74 -9.14 -16.01 17.61
N GLY A 75 -9.01 -15.95 18.94
CA GLY A 75 -9.50 -14.87 19.80
C GLY A 75 -10.98 -14.92 20.18
N THR A 76 -11.39 -13.96 21.02
CA THR A 76 -12.79 -13.79 21.42
C THR A 76 -13.54 -13.09 20.29
N PRO A 77 -14.71 -13.59 19.86
CA PRO A 77 -15.53 -12.93 18.87
C PRO A 77 -15.79 -11.46 19.23
N ASP A 78 -15.87 -10.60 18.21
CA ASP A 78 -16.25 -9.18 18.30
C ASP A 78 -15.24 -8.21 18.95
N THR A 79 -14.05 -8.67 19.38
CA THR A 79 -13.01 -7.82 20.00
C THR A 79 -11.74 -7.63 19.14
N GLY A 80 -11.84 -7.83 17.84
CA GLY A 80 -10.71 -7.79 16.90
C GLY A 80 -9.83 -6.55 17.06
N PRO A 81 -8.57 -6.69 17.54
CA PRO A 81 -7.70 -5.55 17.75
C PRO A 81 -7.42 -4.84 16.42
N ARG A 82 -7.25 -3.52 16.52
CA ARG A 82 -6.66 -2.75 15.42
C ARG A 82 -5.21 -3.18 15.27
N LEU A 83 -4.80 -3.45 14.03
CA LEU A 83 -3.42 -3.76 13.71
C LEU A 83 -2.69 -2.48 13.30
N PHE A 84 -3.20 -1.79 12.29
CA PHE A 84 -2.63 -0.57 11.74
C PHE A 84 -3.64 0.13 10.84
N SER A 85 -3.24 1.24 10.21
CA SER A 85 -4.01 1.91 9.17
C SER A 85 -3.11 2.38 8.05
N VAL A 86 -3.64 2.32 6.83
CA VAL A 86 -3.02 2.88 5.63
C VAL A 86 -3.76 4.15 5.24
N ARG A 87 -3.04 5.25 5.00
CA ARG A 87 -3.59 6.45 4.39
C ARG A 87 -3.28 6.46 2.91
N VAL A 88 -4.30 6.71 2.11
CA VAL A 88 -4.22 6.88 0.66
C VAL A 88 -4.49 8.35 0.34
N ASP A 89 -3.48 9.06 -0.12
CA ASP A 89 -3.62 10.46 -0.53
C ASP A 89 -4.57 10.56 -1.73
N LYS A 90 -5.61 11.42 -1.63
CA LYS A 90 -6.62 11.56 -2.68
C LYS A 90 -6.02 12.14 -3.97
N ARG A 91 -4.95 12.92 -3.88
CA ARG A 91 -4.40 13.67 -5.02
C ARG A 91 -3.59 12.77 -5.95
N ASP A 92 -2.77 11.91 -5.37
CA ASP A 92 -1.72 11.16 -6.08
C ASP A 92 -1.64 9.68 -5.71
N GLY A 93 -2.53 9.19 -4.83
CA GLY A 93 -2.54 7.80 -4.39
C GLY A 93 -1.38 7.41 -3.49
N ARG A 94 -0.55 8.36 -3.02
CA ARG A 94 0.59 8.05 -2.15
C ARG A 94 0.13 7.37 -0.87
N LEU A 95 0.83 6.31 -0.50
CA LEU A 95 0.52 5.45 0.64
C LEU A 95 1.43 5.75 1.82
N THR A 96 0.83 5.90 3.00
CA THR A 96 1.56 5.91 4.28
C THR A 96 0.88 4.98 5.28
N SER A 97 1.62 4.39 6.21
CA SER A 97 1.09 3.45 7.21
C SER A 97 1.76 3.66 8.55
N ASP A 98 1.01 3.41 9.62
CA ASP A 98 1.51 3.38 11.01
C ASP A 98 1.86 1.96 11.49
N VAL A 99 1.93 0.99 10.58
CA VAL A 99 2.17 -0.44 10.89
C VAL A 99 3.41 -0.73 11.76
N TYR A 100 4.39 0.15 11.77
CA TYR A 100 5.66 -0.07 12.47
C TYR A 100 5.62 0.25 13.97
N ASP A 101 4.91 1.32 14.35
CA ASP A 101 4.87 1.80 15.74
C ASP A 101 3.46 2.12 16.25
N GLY A 102 2.44 1.94 15.40
CA GLY A 102 1.03 2.16 15.70
C GLY A 102 0.62 3.63 15.87
N VAL A 103 1.53 4.58 15.61
CA VAL A 103 1.31 6.01 15.89
C VAL A 103 1.75 6.90 14.73
N ASN A 104 2.93 6.66 14.16
CA ASN A 104 3.54 7.52 13.16
C ASN A 104 3.36 6.94 11.75
N TYR A 105 2.72 7.72 10.88
CA TYR A 105 2.54 7.34 9.48
C TYR A 105 3.84 7.57 8.71
N ARG A 106 4.35 6.49 8.11
CA ARG A 106 5.55 6.49 7.25
C ARG A 106 5.18 6.03 5.84
N PRO A 107 5.91 6.45 4.80
CA PRO A 107 5.70 5.94 3.45
C PRO A 107 5.66 4.41 3.41
N VAL A 108 4.70 3.87 2.67
CA VAL A 108 4.70 2.45 2.30
C VAL A 108 5.52 2.36 1.02
N ASP A 109 6.83 2.14 1.15
CA ASP A 109 7.76 2.16 0.02
C ASP A 109 8.29 0.78 -0.37
N HIS A 110 8.80 0.75 -1.60
CA HIS A 110 9.60 -0.33 -2.14
C HIS A 110 10.98 -0.36 -1.50
N GLN A 111 11.13 -1.09 -0.41
CA GLN A 111 12.31 -1.91 -0.24
C GLN A 111 11.91 -3.27 0.31
N PRO A 112 12.14 -4.39 -0.41
CA PRO A 112 12.26 -5.66 0.28
C PRO A 112 13.35 -5.45 1.34
N ALA A 113 13.09 -5.90 2.57
CA ALA A 113 14.14 -5.98 3.57
C ALA A 113 15.29 -6.76 2.93
N GLN A 114 16.36 -6.06 2.56
CA GLN A 114 17.61 -6.67 2.10
C GLN A 114 18.16 -7.41 3.33
N THR A 115 17.79 -8.68 3.43
CA THR A 115 18.30 -9.58 4.43
C THR A 115 19.65 -10.03 3.89
N LYS A 116 20.70 -9.60 4.59
CA LYS A 116 22.09 -9.97 4.34
C LYS A 116 22.30 -11.47 4.43
#